data_AF-A0A1A9X4F4-F1
#
_entry.id   AF-A0A1A9X4F4-F1
#
_cell.length_a   1.000
_cell.length_b   1.000
_cell.length_c   1.000
_cell.angle_alpha   90.00
_cell.angle_beta   90.00
_cell.angle_gamma   90.00
#
_symmetry.space_group_name_H-M   'P 1'
#
loop_
_entity.id
_entity.type
_entity.pdbx_description
1 polymer ?
#
loop_
_entity_poly.entity_id
_entity_poly.type
_entity_poly.pdbx_seq_one_letter_code
_entity_poly.pdbx_strand_id
1 'polypeptide(L)'
;MFSLKFTTFLIVSVIIDTVAPASCISRSGSDEEVLCHNITWGARSPRDVHLSRHVIAEKAKTMRVITKDFSYQPKPGELAYERTITQIVVTDNYTNGNGGYAVLKDGGPSTYFALIHLKSQRGHGFNFTIDFYGQ
;
A
#
# COMPACT_ATOMS: atom_id res chain seq x y z
N MET A 1 22.72 -55.95 0.94
CA MET A 1 21.40 -55.32 0.69
C MET A 1 21.44 -53.92 1.29
N PHE A 2 21.27 -52.91 0.42
CA PHE A 2 21.49 -51.48 0.64
C PHE A 2 20.64 -50.86 1.77
N SER A 3 21.20 -49.93 2.55
CA SER A 3 20.84 -48.49 2.50
C SER A 3 21.27 -47.75 3.77
N LEU A 4 22.38 -47.02 3.68
CA LEU A 4 22.72 -45.91 4.58
C LEU A 4 21.89 -44.68 4.14
N LYS A 5 21.13 -44.05 5.04
CA LYS A 5 20.59 -42.70 4.80
C LYS A 5 20.84 -41.81 6.01
N PHE A 6 22.00 -41.16 5.99
CA PHE A 6 22.19 -39.82 6.56
C PHE A 6 21.33 -38.81 5.77
N THR A 7 21.27 -37.57 6.26
CA THR A 7 20.73 -36.36 5.60
C THR A 7 19.19 -36.28 5.60
N THR A 8 18.51 -35.25 6.13
CA THR A 8 18.89 -33.84 6.27
C THR A 8 17.88 -33.15 7.20
N PHE A 9 18.37 -32.45 8.23
CA PHE A 9 17.62 -31.37 8.89
C PHE A 9 17.49 -30.22 7.89
N LEU A 10 16.40 -30.17 7.13
CA LEU A 10 16.05 -28.97 6.37
C LEU A 10 15.22 -28.06 7.26
N ILE A 11 15.97 -27.25 8.03
CA ILE A 11 15.79 -25.80 8.18
C ILE A 11 14.35 -25.38 7.87
N VAL A 12 13.59 -25.11 8.93
CA VAL A 12 12.41 -24.24 8.89
C VAL A 12 12.81 -23.04 8.05
N SER A 13 12.33 -22.97 6.80
CA SER A 13 12.43 -21.75 6.03
C SER A 13 11.65 -20.72 6.82
N VAL A 14 12.36 -19.91 7.61
CA VAL A 14 11.89 -18.60 8.00
C VAL A 14 11.70 -17.92 6.66
N ILE A 15 10.46 -17.98 6.17
CA ILE A 15 10.03 -17.11 5.09
C ILE A 15 10.24 -15.74 5.70
N ILE A 16 11.29 -15.08 5.23
CA ILE A 16 11.60 -13.72 5.61
C ILE A 16 10.42 -12.95 5.07
N ASP A 17 9.41 -12.71 5.91
CA ASP A 17 8.36 -11.77 5.62
C ASP A 17 9.07 -10.44 5.49
N THR A 18 9.31 -10.10 4.22
CA THR A 18 9.93 -8.87 3.78
C THR A 18 9.29 -7.75 4.58
N VAL A 19 10.09 -7.06 5.39
CA VAL A 19 9.70 -5.86 6.13
C VAL A 19 8.98 -4.94 5.16
N ALA A 20 7.64 -4.91 5.28
CA ALA A 20 6.84 -3.88 4.67
C ALA A 20 7.05 -2.61 5.50
N PRO A 21 7.38 -1.47 4.90
CA PRO A 21 7.52 -0.25 5.65
C PRO A 21 6.14 0.20 6.12
N ALA A 22 6.07 0.57 7.41
CA ALA A 22 4.95 1.19 8.11
C ALA A 22 3.67 0.35 8.23
N SER A 23 3.56 -0.39 9.34
CA SER A 23 2.28 -0.50 10.03
C SER A 23 2.10 0.75 10.91
N CYS A 24 0.98 1.45 10.77
CA CYS A 24 0.56 2.42 11.77
C CYS A 24 0.05 1.66 12.99
N ILE A 25 0.59 1.99 14.16
CA ILE A 25 -0.08 1.77 15.44
C ILE A 25 -0.89 3.05 15.69
N SER A 26 -2.18 3.01 15.41
CA SER A 26 -3.07 4.14 15.73
C SER A 26 -3.64 3.92 17.14
N ARG A 27 -3.09 4.59 18.15
CA ARG A 27 -3.61 4.52 19.53
C ARG A 27 -4.84 5.43 19.65
N SER A 28 -6.02 4.87 19.37
CA SER A 28 -7.30 5.47 19.76
C SER A 28 -7.51 5.30 21.27
N GLY A 29 -8.25 6.19 21.93
CA GLY A 29 -8.38 6.31 23.39
C GLY A 29 -9.07 5.16 24.15
N SER A 30 -9.00 3.94 23.63
CA SER A 30 -9.30 2.66 24.29
C SER A 30 -8.16 1.73 23.90
N ASP A 31 -7.52 1.05 24.86
CA ASP A 31 -6.26 0.28 24.71
C ASP A 31 -6.31 -0.90 23.69
N GLU A 32 -6.65 -0.64 22.44
CA GLU A 32 -6.67 -1.55 21.31
C GLU A 32 -5.73 -1.01 20.23
N GLU A 33 -4.67 -1.76 19.94
CA GLU A 33 -3.70 -1.40 18.89
C GLU A 33 -4.37 -1.57 17.52
N VAL A 34 -4.76 -0.46 16.90
CA VAL A 34 -5.24 -0.46 15.52
C VAL A 34 -4.05 -0.67 14.60
N LEU A 35 -3.90 -1.90 14.12
CA LEU A 35 -2.95 -2.29 13.09
C LEU A 35 -3.52 -1.87 11.72
N CYS A 36 -2.91 -0.86 11.12
CA CYS A 36 -3.25 -0.39 9.78
C CYS A 36 -1.97 -0.24 8.95
N HIS A 37 -2.10 -0.25 7.62
CA HIS A 37 -0.96 -0.07 6.72
C HIS A 37 -1.08 1.23 5.94
N ASN A 38 -1.05 2.36 6.67
CA ASN A 38 -1.00 3.66 6.02
C ASN A 38 0.42 3.94 5.53
N ILE A 39 0.51 4.64 4.40
CA ILE A 39 1.80 5.06 3.85
C ILE A 39 1.64 6.43 3.21
N THR A 40 2.63 7.28 3.45
CA THR A 40 2.67 8.62 2.88
C THR A 40 3.99 8.80 2.16
N TRP A 41 3.93 9.26 0.91
CA TRP A 41 5.10 9.58 0.10
C TRP A 41 5.13 11.08 -0.17
N GLY A 42 6.30 11.70 -0.01
CA GLY A 42 6.47 13.14 -0.19
C GLY A 42 5.99 13.96 1.01
N ALA A 43 5.88 15.27 0.82
CA ALA A 43 5.56 16.22 1.88
C ALA A 43 4.63 17.32 1.36
N ARG A 44 3.70 17.78 2.22
CA ARG A 44 2.80 18.89 1.87
C ARG A 44 3.51 20.23 2.04
N SER A 45 3.40 21.06 1.01
CA SER A 45 3.68 22.48 1.07
C SER A 45 2.39 23.25 1.42
N PRO A 46 2.47 24.41 2.11
CA PRO A 46 1.29 25.22 2.47
C PRO A 46 0.45 25.70 1.29
N ARG A 47 1.00 25.71 0.07
CA ARG A 47 0.30 26.09 -1.16
C ARG A 47 -0.32 24.91 -1.91
N ASP A 48 -0.18 23.69 -1.39
CA ASP A 48 -0.65 22.49 -2.07
C ASP A 48 -2.17 22.35 -1.99
N VAL A 49 -2.75 21.94 -3.11
CA VAL A 49 -4.17 21.64 -3.23
C VAL A 49 -4.39 20.14 -3.30
N HIS A 50 -5.59 19.71 -2.91
CA HIS A 50 -6.06 18.35 -3.14
C HIS A 50 -6.33 18.17 -4.63
N LEU A 51 -5.58 17.28 -5.29
CA LEU A 51 -5.74 17.01 -6.73
C LEU A 51 -6.89 16.04 -6.97
N SER A 52 -6.82 14.87 -6.34
CA SER A 52 -7.83 13.83 -6.51
C SER A 52 -7.84 12.86 -5.31
N ARG A 53 -9.00 12.24 -5.11
CA ARG A 53 -9.20 11.16 -4.14
C ARG A 53 -9.70 9.93 -4.88
N HIS A 54 -9.05 8.79 -4.67
CA HIS A 54 -9.45 7.52 -5.25
C HIS A 54 -9.64 6.48 -4.14
N VAL A 55 -10.76 5.76 -4.19
CA VAL A 55 -11.04 4.67 -3.26
C VAL A 55 -10.98 3.36 -4.04
N ILE A 56 -10.06 2.48 -3.64
CA ILE A 56 -9.81 1.22 -4.31
C ILE A 56 -10.03 0.10 -3.31
N ALA A 57 -11.12 -0.63 -3.50
CA ALA A 57 -11.50 -1.74 -2.64
C ALA A 57 -11.66 -3.01 -3.48
N GLU A 58 -11.09 -4.10 -2.99
CA GLU A 58 -11.23 -5.43 -3.57
C GLU A 58 -11.68 -6.41 -2.49
N LYS A 59 -12.65 -7.26 -2.85
CA LYS A 59 -13.19 -8.27 -1.94
C LYS A 59 -12.18 -9.40 -1.76
N ALA A 60 -12.13 -9.96 -0.55
CA ALA A 60 -11.29 -11.10 -0.22
C ALA A 60 -11.54 -12.29 -1.16
N LYS A 61 -10.45 -12.98 -1.53
CA LYS A 61 -10.49 -14.21 -2.31
C LYS A 61 -9.83 -15.32 -1.50
N THR A 62 -10.56 -16.41 -1.28
CA THR A 62 -10.07 -17.55 -0.49
C THR A 62 -8.75 -18.07 -1.05
N MET A 63 -7.76 -18.27 -0.18
CA MET A 63 -6.43 -18.79 -0.48
C MET A 63 -5.64 -18.03 -1.57
N ARG A 64 -6.04 -16.79 -1.90
CA ARG A 64 -5.39 -15.99 -2.94
C ARG A 64 -4.92 -14.65 -2.38
N VAL A 65 -3.83 -14.16 -2.98
CA VAL A 65 -3.36 -12.78 -2.80
C VAL A 65 -3.88 -11.98 -3.98
N ILE A 66 -4.52 -10.86 -3.70
CA ILE A 66 -5.04 -9.92 -4.69
C ILE A 66 -4.01 -8.81 -4.85
N THR A 67 -3.59 -8.59 -6.09
CA THR A 67 -2.72 -7.48 -6.49
C THR A 67 -3.45 -6.60 -7.49
N LYS A 68 -3.26 -5.29 -7.39
CA LYS A 68 -3.84 -4.31 -8.31
C LYS A 68 -2.88 -3.16 -8.52
N ASP A 69 -2.59 -2.88 -9.79
CA ASP A 69 -1.85 -1.69 -10.17
C ASP A 69 -2.82 -0.54 -10.39
N PHE A 70 -2.53 0.59 -9.77
CA PHE A 70 -3.26 1.83 -9.92
C PHE A 70 -2.33 2.90 -10.50
N SER A 71 -2.61 3.33 -11.73
CA SER A 71 -1.93 4.45 -12.36
C SER A 71 -2.76 5.72 -12.19
N TYR A 72 -2.14 6.74 -11.60
CA TYR A 72 -2.67 8.09 -11.57
C TYR A 72 -1.99 8.92 -12.66
N GLN A 73 -2.79 9.40 -13.61
CA GLN A 73 -2.39 10.33 -14.66
C GLN A 73 -3.58 11.27 -14.90
N PRO A 74 -3.49 12.56 -14.52
CA PRO A 74 -4.57 13.51 -14.78
C PRO A 74 -4.75 13.67 -16.30
N LYS A 75 -5.99 13.59 -16.78
CA LYS A 75 -6.27 13.76 -18.21
C LYS A 75 -6.09 15.23 -18.60
N PRO A 76 -5.75 15.53 -19.88
CA PRO A 76 -5.74 16.89 -20.39
C PRO A 76 -7.10 17.57 -20.13
N GLY A 77 -7.09 18.68 -19.37
CA GLY A 77 -8.29 19.45 -19.01
C GLY A 77 -9.02 19.00 -17.74
N GLU A 78 -8.58 17.94 -17.06
CA GLU A 78 -9.13 17.54 -15.74
C GLU A 78 -8.69 18.49 -14.62
N LEU A 79 -7.48 19.02 -14.75
CA LEU A 79 -6.94 20.07 -13.88
C LEU A 79 -6.84 21.37 -14.68
N ALA A 80 -7.10 22.50 -14.03
CA ALA A 80 -6.97 23.83 -14.64
C ALA A 80 -5.54 24.09 -15.16
N TYR A 81 -4.54 23.47 -14.52
CA TYR A 81 -3.12 23.53 -14.88
C TYR A 81 -2.49 22.16 -14.63
N GLU A 82 -1.41 21.85 -15.35
CA GLU A 82 -0.56 20.69 -15.06
C GLU A 82 0.11 20.89 -13.70
N ARG A 83 -0.39 20.16 -12.69
CA ARG A 83 0.11 20.24 -11.33
C ARG A 83 1.06 19.11 -11.03
N THR A 84 2.16 19.44 -10.35
CA THR A 84 3.14 18.43 -9.91
C THR A 84 2.67 17.83 -8.59
N ILE A 85 2.73 16.51 -8.48
CA ILE A 85 2.38 15.79 -7.25
C ILE A 85 3.45 16.10 -6.20
N THR A 86 3.05 16.59 -5.03
CA THR A 86 3.95 16.90 -3.91
C THR A 86 3.86 15.86 -2.80
N GLN A 87 2.65 15.33 -2.57
CA GLN A 87 2.39 14.29 -1.59
C GLN A 87 1.34 13.32 -2.10
N ILE A 88 1.55 12.05 -1.76
CA ILE A 88 0.59 10.97 -1.94
C ILE A 88 0.34 10.35 -0.57
N VAL A 89 -0.91 10.33 -0.14
CA VAL A 89 -1.33 9.72 1.14
C VAL A 89 -2.18 8.50 0.81
N VAL A 90 -1.73 7.32 1.23
CA VAL A 90 -2.50 6.08 1.14
C VAL A 90 -2.95 5.70 2.54
N THR A 91 -4.25 5.70 2.75
CA THR A 91 -4.89 5.29 4.01
C THR A 91 -5.49 3.91 3.82
N ASP A 92 -5.06 2.95 4.66
CA ASP A 92 -5.73 1.66 4.79
C ASP A 92 -6.98 1.84 5.66
N ASN A 93 -8.14 1.57 5.08
CA ASN A 93 -9.41 1.66 5.79
C ASN A 93 -9.69 0.42 6.66
N TYR A 94 -8.85 -0.62 6.57
CA TYR A 94 -8.91 -1.75 7.49
C TYR A 94 -8.07 -1.47 8.75
N THR A 95 -8.74 -1.43 9.89
CA THR A 95 -8.16 -1.17 11.22
C THR A 95 -7.83 -2.45 11.99
N ASN A 96 -8.05 -3.62 11.38
CA ASN A 96 -7.94 -4.93 12.00
C ASN A 96 -6.63 -5.66 11.66
N GLY A 97 -5.66 -4.99 11.06
CA GLY A 97 -4.39 -5.57 10.61
C GLY A 97 -4.48 -6.47 9.38
N ASN A 98 -5.68 -6.74 8.84
CA ASN A 98 -5.89 -7.65 7.70
C ASN A 98 -5.92 -6.93 6.35
N GLY A 99 -5.51 -5.66 6.32
CA GLY A 99 -5.48 -4.88 5.10
C GLY A 99 -4.38 -5.31 4.13
N GLY A 100 -4.12 -4.43 3.16
CA GLY A 100 -3.06 -4.66 2.19
C GLY A 100 -1.80 -3.85 2.49
N TYR A 101 -0.87 -3.90 1.55
CA TYR A 101 0.28 -3.02 1.44
C TYR A 101 0.21 -2.24 0.13
N ALA A 102 0.63 -0.98 0.16
CA ALA A 102 0.77 -0.15 -1.02
C ALA A 102 2.26 0.14 -1.27
N VAL A 103 2.68 -0.01 -2.51
CA VAL A 103 4.07 0.20 -2.94
C VAL A 103 4.06 1.12 -4.15
N LEU A 104 4.79 2.23 -4.07
CA LEU A 104 5.04 3.07 -5.24
C LEU A 104 6.01 2.34 -6.17
N LYS A 105 5.56 2.02 -7.38
CA LYS A 105 6.35 1.34 -8.42
C LYS A 105 7.10 2.32 -9.30
N ASP A 106 6.46 3.44 -9.63
CA ASP A 106 7.01 4.44 -10.54
C ASP A 106 6.34 5.82 -10.32
N GLY A 107 7.00 6.88 -10.79
CA GLY A 107 6.57 8.26 -10.62
C GLY A 107 6.57 8.70 -9.14
N GLY A 108 5.53 9.44 -8.74
CA GLY A 108 5.31 9.87 -7.36
C GLY A 108 5.61 11.35 -7.11
N PRO A 109 6.06 11.72 -5.90
CA PRO A 109 6.36 13.11 -5.56
C PRO A 109 7.38 13.73 -6.53
N SER A 110 7.20 15.00 -6.88
CA SER A 110 7.94 15.74 -7.91
C SER A 110 7.70 15.28 -9.36
N THR A 111 6.65 14.48 -9.61
CA THR A 111 6.25 14.08 -10.97
C THR A 111 4.76 14.33 -11.21
N TYR A 112 4.29 14.17 -12.45
CA TYR A 112 2.89 14.37 -12.83
C TYR A 112 2.06 13.08 -12.83
N PHE A 113 2.71 11.93 -12.62
CA PHE A 113 2.08 10.63 -12.63
C PHE A 113 2.57 9.78 -11.47
N ALA A 114 1.77 8.79 -11.07
CA ALA A 114 2.21 7.82 -10.07
C ALA A 114 1.66 6.44 -10.41
N LEU A 115 2.49 5.42 -10.27
CA LEU A 115 2.08 4.02 -10.38
C LEU A 115 2.19 3.38 -9.01
N ILE A 116 1.05 3.01 -8.44
CA ILE A 116 0.95 2.42 -7.10
C ILE A 116 0.50 0.97 -7.25
N HIS A 117 1.33 0.05 -6.75
CA HIS A 117 1.00 -1.36 -6.65
C HIS A 117 0.38 -1.65 -5.28
N LEU A 118 -0.88 -2.07 -5.30
CA LEU A 118 -1.63 -2.48 -4.13
C LEU A 118 -1.63 -4.00 -4.03
N LYS A 119 -1.37 -4.51 -2.84
CA LYS A 119 -1.31 -5.95 -2.58
C LYS A 119 -2.04 -6.28 -1.28
N SER A 120 -2.98 -7.22 -1.30
CA SER A 120 -3.62 -7.75 -0.08
C SER A 120 -2.74 -8.77 0.65
N GLN A 121 -3.09 -9.04 1.89
CA GLN A 121 -2.69 -10.27 2.57
C GLN A 121 -3.46 -11.48 2.04
N ARG A 122 -2.87 -12.67 2.17
CA ARG A 122 -3.43 -13.91 1.61
C ARG A 122 -4.77 -14.22 2.27
N GLY A 123 -5.82 -14.44 1.47
CA GLY A 123 -7.16 -14.75 1.98
C GLY A 123 -7.96 -13.52 2.43
N HIS A 124 -7.39 -12.32 2.29
CA HIS A 124 -8.02 -11.06 2.67
C HIS A 124 -8.25 -10.15 1.46
N GLY A 125 -9.09 -9.14 1.64
CA GLY A 125 -9.27 -8.05 0.69
C GLY A 125 -8.38 -6.87 1.05
N PHE A 126 -8.50 -5.78 0.32
CA PHE A 126 -7.94 -4.49 0.73
C PHE A 126 -8.96 -3.38 0.47
N ASN A 127 -8.87 -2.29 1.23
CA ASN A 127 -9.65 -1.09 0.99
C ASN A 127 -8.76 0.11 1.28
N PHE A 128 -8.29 0.74 0.21
CA PHE A 128 -7.40 1.89 0.30
C PHE A 128 -8.07 3.17 -0.18
N THR A 129 -7.83 4.25 0.54
CA THR A 129 -8.09 5.61 0.08
C THR A 129 -6.76 6.25 -0.28
N ILE A 130 -6.60 6.64 -1.55
CA ILE A 130 -5.42 7.28 -2.08
C ILE A 130 -5.75 8.74 -2.37
N ASP A 131 -5.07 9.64 -1.67
CA ASP A 131 -5.19 11.07 -1.82
C ASP A 131 -3.93 11.64 -2.47
N PHE A 132 -4.11 12.40 -3.55
CA PHE A 132 -3.04 13.09 -4.24
C PHE A 132 -3.10 14.58 -3.93
N TYR A 133 -1.95 15.14 -3.55
CA TYR A 133 -1.76 16.57 -3.36
C TYR A 133 -0.70 17.09 -4.31
N GLY A 134 -0.82 18.35 -4.70
CA GLY A 134 0.13 18.98 -5.61
C GLY A 134 -0.05 20.49 -5.74
N GLN A 135 0.85 21.11 -6.50
CA GLN A 135 0.90 22.54 -6.77
C GLN A 135 0.71 22.82 -8.27
#